data_AF-A0A965USF6-F1
#
_entry.id   AF-A0A965USF6-F1
#
_cell.length_a   1.000
_cell.length_b   1.000
_cell.length_c   1.000
_cell.angle_alpha   90.00
_cell.angle_beta   90.00
_cell.angle_gamma   90.00
#
_symmetry.space_group_name_H-M   'P 1'
#
loop_
_entity.id
_entity.type
_entity.pdbx_description
1 polymer ?
#
loop_
_entity_poly.entity_id
_entity_poly.type
_entity_poly.pdbx_seq_one_letter_code
_entity_poly.pdbx_strand_id
1 'polypeptide(L)'
;MGRWRRGQLIYFREVELFEALKSLYPDLTPLSATDRADGITHNSYIELKCRRTHYDTLMIEKKKWDYLADIRARTGAKTLYINSTPHGVYQFDLGALIEPEWALKRLPITTDFGNKATNERLAGFLDIRLADLLLV
;
A
#
# COMPACT_ATOMS: atom_id res chain seq x y z
N MET A 1 0.42 17.62 -1.19
CA MET A 1 1.90 17.75 -1.24
C MET A 1 2.48 17.23 0.07
N GLY A 2 3.50 16.35 0.00
CA GLY A 2 4.03 15.60 1.15
C GLY A 2 4.85 16.39 2.16
N ARG A 3 5.41 15.70 3.17
CA ARG A 3 6.31 16.29 4.18
C ARG A 3 7.72 16.41 3.60
N TRP A 4 8.32 17.59 3.66
CA TRP A 4 9.68 17.84 3.15
C TRP A 4 10.64 18.21 4.30
N ARG A 5 11.90 17.78 4.20
CA ARG A 5 12.99 18.25 5.08
C ARG A 5 14.23 18.46 4.24
N ARG A 6 14.81 19.66 4.33
CA ARG A 6 16.02 20.06 3.58
C ARG A 6 15.90 19.83 2.06
N GLY A 7 14.73 20.10 1.49
CA GLY A 7 14.50 19.96 0.05
C GLY A 7 14.24 18.54 -0.45
N GLN A 8 14.19 17.54 0.43
CA GLN A 8 13.86 16.16 0.10
C GLN A 8 12.49 15.76 0.66
N LEU A 9 11.69 15.07 -0.15
CA LEU A 9 10.44 14.46 0.32
C LEU A 9 10.77 13.39 1.36
N ILE A 10 10.14 13.50 2.53
CA ILE A 10 10.30 12.53 3.61
C ILE A 10 9.27 11.42 3.46
N TYR A 11 7.98 11.78 3.34
CA TYR A 11 6.88 10.84 3.11
C TYR A 11 5.58 11.61 2.81
N PHE A 12 4.64 10.94 2.13
CA PHE A 12 3.26 11.41 2.02
C PHE A 12 2.43 10.95 3.23
N ARG A 13 1.51 11.80 3.70
CA ARG A 13 0.35 11.30 4.47
C ARG A 13 -0.63 10.64 3.52
N GLU A 14 -1.46 9.73 4.03
CA GLU A 14 -2.41 8.98 3.23
C GLU A 14 -3.33 9.88 2.39
N VAL A 15 -3.91 10.92 3.00
CA VAL A 15 -4.73 11.93 2.28
C VAL A 15 -3.94 12.64 1.17
N GLU A 16 -2.66 12.94 1.39
CA GLU A 16 -1.83 13.62 0.39
C GLU A 16 -1.46 12.68 -0.76
N LEU A 17 -1.22 11.40 -0.47
CA LEU A 17 -1.00 10.37 -1.49
C LEU A 17 -2.28 10.13 -2.29
N PHE A 18 -3.43 10.01 -1.62
CA PHE A 18 -4.73 9.81 -2.26
C PHE A 18 -5.05 10.92 -3.26
N GLU A 19 -4.89 12.18 -2.86
CA GLU A 19 -5.10 13.32 -3.76
C GLU A 19 -4.08 13.37 -4.90
N ALA A 20 -2.81 13.02 -4.65
CA ALA A 20 -1.81 12.97 -5.72
C ALA A 20 -2.15 11.91 -6.79
N LEU A 21 -2.68 10.76 -6.37
CA LEU A 21 -3.07 9.66 -7.25
C LEU A 21 -4.25 10.01 -8.16
N LYS A 22 -5.10 10.98 -7.83
CA LYS A 22 -6.20 11.42 -8.71
C LYS A 22 -5.73 11.96 -10.06
N SER A 23 -4.49 12.42 -10.17
CA SER A 23 -3.91 12.82 -11.46
C SER A 23 -3.69 11.63 -12.41
N LEU A 24 -3.49 10.44 -11.86
CA LEU A 24 -3.30 9.17 -12.59
C LEU A 24 -4.59 8.35 -12.67
N TYR A 25 -5.44 8.47 -11.65
CA TYR A 25 -6.72 7.81 -11.50
C TYR A 25 -7.83 8.85 -11.30
N PRO A 26 -8.31 9.52 -12.36
CA PRO A 26 -9.26 10.63 -12.23
C PRO A 26 -10.60 10.25 -11.58
N ASP A 27 -10.98 8.98 -11.64
CA ASP A 27 -12.18 8.40 -11.05
C ASP A 27 -11.94 7.74 -9.69
N LEU A 28 -10.77 7.95 -9.07
CA LEU A 28 -10.46 7.42 -7.75
C LEU A 28 -11.38 8.03 -6.68
N THR A 29 -12.18 7.17 -6.06
CA THR A 29 -13.11 7.50 -4.97
C THR A 29 -12.71 6.78 -3.68
N PRO A 30 -12.82 7.43 -2.51
CA PRO A 30 -12.50 6.80 -1.24
C PRO A 30 -13.56 5.76 -0.88
N LEU A 31 -13.14 4.66 -0.27
CA LEU A 31 -14.04 3.68 0.33
C LEU A 31 -14.33 4.03 1.79
N SER A 32 -15.33 3.37 2.39
CA SER A 32 -15.69 3.61 3.78
C SER A 32 -14.60 3.10 4.74
N ALA A 33 -14.53 3.63 5.96
CA ALA A 33 -13.58 3.15 6.96
C ALA A 33 -13.79 1.68 7.38
N THR A 34 -14.94 1.08 7.04
CA THR A 34 -15.22 -0.35 7.27
C THR A 34 -14.73 -1.24 6.13
N ASP A 35 -14.47 -0.66 4.95
CA ASP A 35 -13.83 -1.36 3.86
C ASP A 35 -12.35 -1.57 4.18
N ARG A 36 -11.78 -2.69 3.72
CA ARG A 36 -10.36 -2.98 3.96
C ARG A 36 -9.49 -2.63 2.74
N ALA A 37 -9.96 -1.72 1.90
CA ALA A 37 -9.21 -1.05 0.84
C ALA A 37 -9.46 0.46 0.97
N ASP A 38 -8.53 1.29 0.52
CA ASP A 38 -8.55 2.74 0.77
C ASP A 38 -9.32 3.49 -0.32
N GLY A 39 -9.37 2.96 -1.55
CA GLY A 39 -10.12 3.56 -2.64
C GLY A 39 -10.52 2.59 -3.74
N ILE A 40 -11.34 3.08 -4.65
CA ILE A 40 -11.87 2.33 -5.79
C ILE A 40 -11.93 3.23 -7.03
N THR A 41 -11.69 2.63 -8.19
CA THR A 41 -11.90 3.18 -9.53
C THR A 41 -12.90 2.28 -10.27
N HIS A 42 -13.27 2.61 -11.49
CA HIS A 42 -14.18 1.80 -12.30
C HIS A 42 -13.73 0.34 -12.52
N ASN A 43 -12.44 0.01 -12.37
CA ASN A 43 -11.91 -1.34 -12.62
C ASN A 43 -10.95 -1.88 -11.55
N SER A 44 -10.64 -1.10 -10.51
CA SER A 44 -9.60 -1.47 -9.53
C SER A 44 -9.96 -1.04 -8.12
N TYR A 45 -9.67 -1.91 -7.16
CA TYR A 45 -9.58 -1.56 -5.74
C TYR A 45 -8.13 -1.21 -5.40
N ILE A 46 -7.93 -0.16 -4.61
CA ILE A 46 -6.61 0.38 -4.28
C ILE A 46 -6.40 0.35 -2.78
N GLU A 47 -5.29 -0.27 -2.36
CA GLU A 47 -4.77 -0.21 -1.00
C GLU A 47 -3.51 0.65 -0.98
N LEU A 48 -3.49 1.67 -0.13
CA LEU A 48 -2.40 2.61 0.05
C LEU A 48 -1.56 2.26 1.26
N LYS A 49 -0.25 2.47 1.15
CA LYS A 49 0.66 2.50 2.29
C LYS A 49 1.67 3.62 2.16
N CYS A 50 1.86 4.34 3.26
CA CYS A 50 2.87 5.39 3.35
C CYS A 50 4.02 4.90 4.24
N ARG A 51 5.24 4.89 3.69
CA ARG A 51 6.46 4.44 4.37
C ARG A 51 7.38 5.64 4.58
N ARG A 52 7.98 5.72 5.77
CA ARG A 52 8.97 6.75 6.12
C ARG A 52 10.40 6.35 5.74
N THR A 53 10.60 5.07 5.45
CA THR A 53 11.87 4.48 5.05
C THR A 53 11.65 3.76 3.73
N HIS A 54 12.57 3.94 2.79
CA HIS A 54 12.59 3.19 1.54
C HIS A 54 13.30 1.85 1.75
N TYR A 55 12.76 0.80 1.12
CA TYR A 55 13.36 -0.53 1.06
C TYR A 55 13.14 -1.07 -0.35
N ASP A 56 14.10 -1.83 -0.87
CA ASP A 56 13.97 -2.49 -2.18
C ASP A 56 12.90 -3.59 -2.19
N THR A 57 12.48 -4.03 -1.00
CA THR A 57 11.34 -4.92 -0.83
C THR A 57 10.32 -4.31 0.13
N LEU A 58 9.05 -4.29 -0.27
CA LEU A 58 7.97 -3.65 0.45
C LEU A 58 7.05 -4.70 1.09
N MET A 59 6.85 -4.56 2.39
CA MET A 59 6.12 -5.54 3.20
C MET A 59 4.61 -5.45 2.98
N ILE A 60 3.96 -6.60 2.81
CA ILE A 60 2.50 -6.77 2.83
C ILE A 60 2.11 -7.85 3.84
N GLU A 61 1.06 -7.59 4.64
CA GLU A 61 0.52 -8.59 5.56
C GLU A 61 -0.33 -9.63 4.80
N LYS A 62 -0.20 -10.93 5.13
CA LYS A 62 -0.96 -12.01 4.46
C LYS A 62 -2.46 -11.76 4.50
N LYS A 63 -2.98 -11.28 5.64
CA LYS A 63 -4.41 -10.95 5.79
C LYS A 63 -4.88 -9.90 4.78
N LYS A 64 -4.02 -8.94 4.42
CA LYS A 64 -4.33 -7.93 3.41
C LYS A 64 -4.29 -8.53 2.00
N TRP A 65 -3.26 -9.33 1.71
CA TRP A 65 -3.16 -10.09 0.46
C TRP A 65 -4.40 -10.95 0.21
N ASP A 66 -4.77 -11.80 1.18
CA ASP A 66 -5.91 -12.72 1.09
C ASP A 66 -7.23 -11.96 0.86
N TYR A 67 -7.44 -10.84 1.55
CA TYR A 67 -8.63 -10.02 1.37
C TYR A 67 -8.72 -9.41 -0.03
N LEU A 68 -7.63 -8.86 -0.54
CA LEU A 68 -7.60 -8.31 -1.90
C LEU A 68 -7.76 -9.44 -2.94
N ALA A 69 -7.20 -10.62 -2.70
CA ALA A 69 -7.42 -11.78 -3.57
C ALA A 69 -8.90 -12.20 -3.64
N ASP A 70 -9.61 -12.18 -2.51
CA ASP A 70 -11.05 -12.44 -2.45
C ASP A 70 -11.87 -11.40 -3.22
N ILE A 71 -11.51 -10.10 -3.13
CA ILE A 71 -12.12 -9.05 -3.97
C ILE A 71 -11.94 -9.36 -5.46
N ARG A 72 -10.71 -9.67 -5.90
CA ARG A 72 -10.42 -10.00 -7.31
C ARG A 72 -11.29 -11.18 -7.77
N ALA A 73 -11.37 -12.23 -6.95
CA ALA A 73 -12.13 -13.43 -7.26
C ALA A 73 -13.65 -13.18 -7.39
N ARG A 74 -14.21 -12.29 -6.56
CA ARG A 74 -15.66 -12.01 -6.54
C ARG A 74 -16.10 -11.00 -7.59
N THR A 75 -15.24 -10.05 -7.93
CA THR A 75 -15.61 -8.88 -8.75
C THR A 75 -14.99 -8.87 -10.14
N GLY A 76 -13.89 -9.62 -10.33
CA GLY A 76 -13.05 -9.52 -11.52
C GLY A 76 -12.24 -8.22 -11.62
N ALA A 77 -12.37 -7.31 -10.64
CA ALA A 77 -11.60 -6.08 -10.60
C ALA A 77 -10.13 -6.35 -10.26
N LYS A 78 -9.24 -5.47 -10.70
CA LYS A 78 -7.85 -5.48 -10.24
C LYS A 78 -7.77 -5.06 -8.78
N THR A 79 -6.69 -5.46 -8.11
CA THR A 79 -6.34 -4.90 -6.80
C THR A 79 -4.92 -4.41 -6.82
N LEU A 80 -4.78 -3.11 -6.61
CA LEU A 80 -3.51 -2.41 -6.68
C LEU A 80 -3.04 -2.10 -5.27
N TYR A 81 -1.80 -2.45 -4.98
CA TYR A 81 -1.13 -2.11 -3.72
C TYR A 81 -0.12 -1.01 -3.99
N ILE A 82 -0.39 0.20 -3.51
CA ILE A 82 0.40 1.39 -3.81
C ILE A 82 1.16 1.82 -2.57
N ASN A 83 2.50 1.81 -2.65
CA ASN A 83 3.37 2.22 -1.56
C ASN A 83 4.07 3.53 -1.91
N SER A 84 3.79 4.56 -1.12
CA SER A 84 4.62 5.76 -1.10
C SER A 84 5.83 5.56 -0.20
N THR A 85 7.00 5.90 -0.71
CA THR A 85 8.27 5.90 0.02
C THR A 85 9.00 7.24 -0.22
N PRO A 86 10.06 7.56 0.53
CA PRO A 86 10.88 8.75 0.24
C PRO A 86 11.50 8.79 -1.17
N HIS A 87 11.59 7.65 -1.87
CA HIS A 87 12.20 7.54 -3.20
C HIS A 87 11.17 7.40 -4.34
N GLY A 88 9.87 7.51 -4.03
CA GLY A 88 8.81 7.42 -5.03
C GLY A 88 7.60 6.61 -4.59
N VAL A 89 6.62 6.55 -5.48
CA VAL A 89 5.35 5.84 -5.32
C VAL A 89 5.33 4.63 -6.24
N TYR A 90 5.26 3.44 -5.64
CA TYR A 90 5.37 2.15 -6.32
C TYR A 90 4.02 1.45 -6.31
N GLN A 91 3.57 0.97 -7.46
CA GLN A 91 2.33 0.24 -7.61
C GLN A 91 2.57 -1.22 -7.97
N PHE A 92 1.91 -2.12 -7.24
CA PHE A 92 1.87 -3.54 -7.55
C PHE A 92 0.46 -3.95 -7.97
N ASP A 93 0.32 -4.58 -9.15
CA ASP A 93 -0.89 -5.33 -9.49
C ASP A 93 -0.81 -6.72 -8.83
N LEU A 94 -1.48 -6.88 -7.68
CA LEU A 94 -1.38 -8.12 -6.90
C LEU A 94 -1.96 -9.35 -7.62
N GLY A 95 -2.77 -9.15 -8.67
CA GLY A 95 -3.28 -10.25 -9.48
C GLY A 95 -2.25 -10.79 -10.48
N ALA A 96 -1.23 -9.98 -10.82
CA ALA A 96 -0.17 -10.34 -11.76
C ALA A 96 1.09 -10.90 -11.07
N LEU A 97 1.14 -10.87 -9.73
CA LEU A 97 2.28 -11.34 -8.95
C LEU A 97 2.11 -12.79 -8.51
N ILE A 98 3.23 -13.49 -8.41
CA ILE A 98 3.32 -14.74 -7.66
C ILE A 98 3.17 -14.41 -6.17
N GLU A 99 2.40 -15.22 -5.45
CA GLU A 99 2.24 -15.08 -4.01
C GLU A 99 3.59 -15.12 -3.29
N PRO A 100 3.90 -14.14 -2.42
CA PRO A 100 5.18 -14.10 -1.74
C PRO A 100 5.28 -15.18 -0.66
N GLU A 101 6.51 -15.54 -0.28
CA GLU A 101 6.72 -16.39 0.88
C GLU A 101 6.31 -15.66 2.17
N TRP A 102 5.56 -16.37 3.03
CA TRP A 102 5.04 -15.81 4.27
C TRP A 102 5.95 -16.14 5.45
N ALA A 103 6.44 -15.10 6.13
CA ALA A 103 7.20 -15.24 7.36
C ALA A 103 6.43 -14.65 8.55
N LEU A 104 6.54 -15.29 9.71
CA LEU A 104 6.01 -14.74 10.96
C LEU A 104 6.87 -13.54 11.38
N LYS A 105 6.23 -12.39 11.58
CA LYS A 105 6.88 -11.14 12.00
C LYS A 105 6.17 -10.58 13.22
N ARG A 106 6.95 -10.04 14.16
CA ARG A 106 6.45 -9.29 15.31
C ARG A 106 6.29 -7.82 14.90
N LEU A 107 5.05 -7.36 14.75
CA LEU A 107 4.72 -6.03 14.27
C LEU A 107 3.99 -5.22 15.37
N PRO A 108 4.12 -3.88 15.37
CA PRO A 108 3.33 -3.02 16.26
C PRO A 108 1.83 -3.28 16.08
N ILE A 109 1.10 -3.34 17.18
CA ILE A 109 -0.36 -3.49 17.13
C ILE A 109 -1.00 -2.24 16.54
N THR A 110 -0.50 -1.07 16.95
CA THR A 110 -0.96 0.24 16.51
C THR A 110 0.16 1.03 15.87
N THR A 111 -0.21 2.02 15.06
CA THR A 111 0.72 2.98 14.45
C THR A 111 1.11 4.11 15.39
N ASP A 112 0.48 4.21 16.56
CA ASP A 112 0.86 5.16 17.61
C ASP A 112 2.19 4.76 18.25
N PHE A 113 3.18 5.65 18.13
CA PHE A 113 4.54 5.49 18.64
C PHE A 113 4.62 5.38 20.17
N GLY A 114 3.58 5.79 20.90
CA GLY A 114 3.50 5.63 22.36
C GLY A 114 3.26 4.18 22.80
N ASN A 115 2.66 3.35 21.94
CA ASN A 115 2.30 1.97 22.26
C ASN A 115 3.36 0.99 21.73
N LYS A 116 4.06 0.31 22.64
CA LYS A 116 5.09 -0.69 22.32
C LYS A 116 4.54 -2.10 22.16
N ALA A 117 3.23 -2.29 22.31
CA ALA A 117 2.62 -3.60 22.17
C ALA A 117 2.79 -4.10 20.72
N THR A 118 3.20 -5.36 20.60
CA THR A 118 3.40 -6.03 19.32
C THR A 118 2.62 -7.33 19.29
N ASN A 119 2.24 -7.76 18.08
CA ASN A 119 1.67 -9.07 17.85
C ASN A 119 2.33 -9.74 16.65
N GLU A 120 2.25 -11.05 16.59
CA GLU A 120 2.78 -11.82 15.47
C GLU A 120 1.79 -11.87 14.32
N ARG A 121 2.29 -11.61 13.12
CA ARG A 121 1.50 -11.60 11.87
C ARG A 121 2.34 -12.22 10.76
N LEU A 122 1.68 -12.90 9.83
CA LEU A 122 2.32 -13.35 8.60
C LEU A 122 2.49 -12.17 7.66
N ALA A 123 3.71 -11.98 7.17
CA ALA A 123 4.05 -10.94 6.22
C ALA A 123 4.97 -11.47 5.13
N GLY A 124 4.76 -10.98 3.92
CA GLY A 124 5.57 -11.22 2.74
C GLY A 124 6.19 -9.92 2.24
N PHE A 125 7.11 -10.02 1.30
CA PHE A 125 7.89 -8.90 0.78
C PHE A 125 7.83 -8.88 -0.74
N LEU A 126 7.47 -7.73 -1.30
CA LEU A 126 7.34 -7.51 -2.74
C LEU A 126 8.53 -6.69 -3.23
N ASP A 127 9.28 -7.20 -4.20
CA ASP A 127 10.43 -6.51 -4.78
C ASP A 127 9.97 -5.35 -5.66
N ILE A 128 10.51 -4.14 -5.44
CA ILE A 128 10.12 -2.93 -6.18
C ILE A 128 10.34 -3.04 -7.69
N ARG A 129 11.19 -3.95 -8.15
CA ARG A 129 11.40 -4.23 -9.59
C ARG A 129 10.18 -4.85 -10.26
N LEU A 130 9.24 -5.36 -9.46
CA LEU A 130 7.94 -5.88 -9.93
C LEU A 130 6.84 -4.82 -9.90
N ALA A 131 7.15 -3.59 -9.48
CA ALA A 131 6.20 -2.48 -9.40
C ALA A 131 6.34 -1.53 -10.59
N ASP A 132 5.25 -0.87 -10.91
CA ASP A 132 5.27 0.35 -11.71
C ASP A 132 5.65 1.54 -10.82
N LEU A 133 6.62 2.35 -11.26
CA LEU A 133 6.96 3.62 -10.61
C LEU A 133 6.02 4.72 -11.11
N LEU A 134 5.13 5.19 -10.24
CA LEU A 134 4.08 6.16 -10.60
C LEU A 134 4.52 7.61 -10.47
N LEU A 135 5.18 7.95 -9.35
CA LEU A 135 5.56 9.32 -8.98
C LEU A 135 6.93 9.32 -8.29
N VAL A 136 7.70 10.40 -8.46
CA VAL A 136 9.00 10.64 -7.80
C VAL A 136 8.96 11.98 -7.07
#